data_AF-A0A372NQH7-F1
#
_entry.id   AF-A0A372NQH7-F1
#
_cell.length_a   1.000
_cell.length_b   1.000
_cell.length_c   1.000
_cell.angle_alpha   90.00
_cell.angle_beta   90.00
_cell.angle_gamma   90.00
#
_symmetry.space_group_name_H-M   'P 1'
#
loop_
_entity.id
_entity.type
_entity.pdbx_description
1 polymer ?
#
loop_
_entity_poly.entity_id
_entity_poly.type
_entity_poly.pdbx_seq_one_letter_code
_entity_poly.pdbx_strand_id
1 'polypeptide(L)'
;MGAPGSGVNWGDWKHFTGYAHVIMSFLPESVSNFAALIATMAEIIFGVCLILGFKIKANAFGSAVLTLLFAVSMIISEGILAPFKYPVFVFAGAALLLTFTEDPKWSIDSVLKDK
;
A
#
# COMPACT_ATOMS: atom_id res chain seq x y z
N MET A 1 -15.10 0.12 -9.36
CA MET A 1 -14.56 -1.18 -8.91
C MET A 1 -15.62 -2.22 -9.27
N GLY A 2 -15.34 -3.06 -10.27
CA GLY A 2 -16.28 -4.07 -10.78
C GLY A 2 -16.29 -5.34 -9.92
N ALA A 3 -17.25 -6.23 -10.18
CA ALA A 3 -17.33 -7.52 -9.51
C ALA A 3 -16.13 -8.43 -9.89
N PRO A 4 -15.77 -9.41 -9.05
CA PRO A 4 -14.79 -10.44 -9.42
C PRO A 4 -15.17 -11.09 -10.76
N GLY A 5 -14.26 -11.10 -11.73
CA GLY A 5 -14.50 -11.65 -13.08
C GLY A 5 -15.02 -10.66 -14.14
N SER A 6 -15.34 -9.41 -13.79
CA SER A 6 -15.84 -8.40 -14.74
C SER A 6 -14.75 -7.45 -15.28
N GLY A 7 -13.54 -7.95 -15.55
CA GLY A 7 -12.41 -7.13 -16.03
C GLY A 7 -11.61 -6.42 -14.93
N VAL A 8 -11.55 -7.01 -13.73
CA VAL A 8 -10.73 -6.51 -12.61
C VAL A 8 -9.41 -7.28 -12.52
N ASN A 9 -8.29 -6.58 -12.54
CA ASN A 9 -6.93 -7.16 -12.55
C ASN A 9 -6.54 -7.89 -11.24
N TRP A 10 -7.41 -7.94 -10.22
CA TRP A 10 -7.12 -8.49 -8.89
C TRP A 10 -7.91 -9.77 -8.55
N GLY A 11 -8.73 -10.28 -9.47
CA GLY A 11 -9.64 -11.40 -9.19
C GLY A 11 -8.95 -12.76 -8.94
N ASP A 12 -7.76 -12.97 -9.52
CA ASP A 12 -6.94 -14.17 -9.31
C ASP A 12 -5.49 -13.80 -9.03
N TRP A 13 -4.78 -14.65 -8.30
CA TRP A 13 -3.33 -14.49 -8.06
C TRP A 13 -2.55 -14.32 -9.37
N LYS A 14 -2.93 -15.06 -10.43
CA LYS A 14 -2.28 -14.97 -11.74
C LYS A 14 -2.51 -13.62 -12.44
N HIS A 15 -3.70 -13.04 -12.28
CA HIS A 15 -3.99 -11.71 -12.80
C HIS A 15 -3.24 -10.63 -11.99
N PHE A 16 -3.15 -10.81 -10.67
CA PHE A 16 -2.39 -9.93 -9.78
C PHE A 16 -0.89 -9.94 -10.11
N THR A 17 -0.26 -11.12 -10.19
CA THR A 17 1.17 -11.23 -10.53
C THR A 17 1.46 -10.77 -11.95
N GLY A 18 0.55 -11.03 -12.90
CA GLY A 18 0.64 -10.50 -14.26
C GLY A 18 0.64 -8.96 -14.28
N TYR A 19 -0.26 -8.32 -13.54
CA TYR A 19 -0.29 -6.86 -13.44
C TYR A 19 0.89 -6.29 -12.65
N ALA A 20 1.30 -6.96 -11.57
CA ALA A 20 2.48 -6.59 -10.80
C ALA A 20 3.75 -6.64 -11.67
N HIS A 21 3.87 -7.62 -12.57
CA HIS A 21 4.96 -7.70 -13.53
C HIS A 21 4.92 -6.56 -14.57
N VAL A 22 3.73 -6.11 -14.98
CA VAL A 22 3.61 -4.92 -15.83
C VAL A 22 4.12 -3.69 -15.09
N ILE A 23 3.69 -3.47 -13.84
CA ILE A 23 4.12 -2.33 -13.02
C ILE A 23 5.61 -2.41 -12.66
N MET A 24 6.17 -3.61 -12.55
CA MET A 24 7.59 -3.86 -12.24
C MET A 24 8.36 -4.37 -13.46
N SER A 25 7.97 -3.98 -14.67
CA SER A 25 8.60 -4.46 -15.92
C SER A 25 10.09 -4.12 -16.04
N PHE A 26 10.58 -3.18 -15.22
CA PHE A 26 11.99 -2.83 -15.09
C PHE A 26 12.81 -3.81 -14.22
N LEU A 27 12.17 -4.78 -13.55
CA LEU A 27 12.80 -5.82 -12.74
C LEU A 27 12.73 -7.20 -13.43
N PRO A 28 13.70 -8.11 -13.17
CA PRO A 28 13.57 -9.51 -13.55
C PRO A 28 12.34 -10.16 -12.89
N GLU A 29 11.68 -11.09 -13.59
CA GLU A 29 10.44 -11.75 -13.16
C GLU A 29 10.53 -12.35 -11.74
N SER A 30 11.66 -12.99 -11.39
CA SER A 30 11.88 -13.57 -10.05
C SER A 30 11.93 -12.51 -8.95
N VAL A 31 12.53 -11.34 -9.23
CA VAL A 31 12.65 -10.24 -8.26
C VAL A 31 11.32 -9.52 -8.11
N SER A 32 10.60 -9.33 -9.22
CA SER A 32 9.25 -8.73 -9.22
C SER A 32 8.25 -9.55 -8.40
N ASN A 33 8.23 -10.87 -8.56
CA ASN A 33 7.35 -11.74 -7.77
C ASN A 33 7.69 -11.70 -6.27
N PHE A 34 8.97 -11.68 -5.92
CA PHE A 34 9.40 -11.60 -4.53
C PHE A 34 9.04 -10.23 -3.90
N ALA A 35 9.25 -9.15 -4.65
CA ALA A 35 8.84 -7.81 -4.24
C ALA A 35 7.32 -7.68 -4.09
N ALA A 36 6.53 -8.26 -5.01
CA ALA A 36 5.08 -8.30 -4.91
C ALA A 36 4.63 -9.01 -3.62
N LEU A 37 5.21 -10.18 -3.32
CA LEU A 37 4.89 -10.93 -2.12
C LEU A 37 5.20 -10.14 -0.83
N ILE A 38 6.39 -9.55 -0.77
CA ILE A 38 6.80 -8.72 0.39
C ILE A 38 5.87 -7.51 0.53
N ALA A 39 5.53 -6.85 -0.56
CA ALA A 39 4.64 -5.69 -0.55
C ALA A 39 3.25 -6.07 -0.03
N THR A 40 2.68 -7.19 -0.47
CA THR A 40 1.38 -7.67 0.02
C THR A 40 1.44 -8.04 1.50
N MET A 41 2.51 -8.71 1.96
CA MET A 41 2.68 -9.01 3.38
C MET A 41 2.80 -7.74 4.22
N ALA A 42 3.60 -6.77 3.77
CA ALA A 42 3.75 -5.48 4.45
C ALA A 42 2.43 -4.71 4.51
N GLU A 43 1.66 -4.70 3.42
CA GLU A 43 0.35 -4.06 3.35
C GLU A 43 -0.63 -4.67 4.36
N ILE A 44 -0.67 -6.00 4.46
CA ILE A 44 -1.51 -6.71 5.45
C ILE A 44 -1.07 -6.34 6.87
N ILE A 45 0.23 -6.37 7.17
CA ILE A 45 0.76 -6.07 8.50
C ILE A 45 0.41 -4.62 8.88
N PHE A 46 0.74 -3.65 8.02
CA PHE A 46 0.46 -2.24 8.29
C PHE A 46 -1.04 -1.97 8.39
N GLY A 47 -1.85 -2.55 7.50
CA GLY A 47 -3.30 -2.41 7.52
C GLY A 47 -3.92 -2.94 8.81
N VAL A 48 -3.54 -4.15 9.23
CA VAL A 48 -4.01 -4.74 10.50
C VAL A 48 -3.55 -3.92 11.69
N CYS A 49 -2.28 -3.49 11.73
CA CYS A 49 -1.80 -2.66 12.84
C CYS A 49 -2.46 -1.28 12.89
N LEU A 50 -2.80 -0.68 11.76
CA LEU A 50 -3.54 0.59 11.71
C LEU A 50 -4.99 0.41 12.19
N ILE A 51 -5.66 -0.68 11.82
CA ILE A 51 -7.02 -1.00 12.31
C ILE A 51 -7.01 -1.24 13.82
N LEU A 52 -6.03 -1.99 14.32
CA LEU A 52 -5.89 -2.26 15.75
C LEU A 52 -5.42 -1.01 16.51
N GLY A 53 -4.86 -0.01 15.85
CA GLY A 53 -4.29 1.16 16.50
C GLY A 53 -2.98 0.87 17.25
N PHE A 54 -2.21 -0.13 16.81
CA PHE A 54 -0.89 -0.42 17.37
C PHE A 54 0.18 0.37 16.63
N LYS A 55 0.99 1.16 17.35
CA LYS A 55 2.07 2.01 16.78
C LYS A 55 1.65 2.75 15.50
N ILE A 56 0.51 3.45 15.56
CA ILE A 56 -0.13 4.05 14.38
C ILE A 56 0.84 4.89 13.55
N LYS A 57 1.63 5.76 14.20
CA LYS A 57 2.55 6.65 13.47
C LYS A 57 3.60 5.89 12.66
N ALA A 58 4.19 4.84 13.22
CA ALA A 58 5.19 4.03 12.52
C ALA A 58 4.57 3.28 11.34
N ASN A 59 3.39 2.68 11.55
CA ASN A 59 2.69 1.92 10.51
C ASN A 59 2.06 2.81 9.43
N ALA A 60 1.63 4.02 9.79
CA ALA A 60 1.16 5.04 8.86
C ALA A 60 2.31 5.52 7.98
N PHE A 61 3.49 5.80 8.57
CA PHE A 61 4.68 6.15 7.80
C PHE A 61 5.11 5.01 6.87
N GLY A 62 5.12 3.77 7.36
CA GLY A 62 5.40 2.58 6.55
C GLY A 62 4.42 2.44 5.37
N SER A 63 3.13 2.65 5.61
CA SER A 63 2.09 2.61 4.58
C SER A 63 2.25 3.72 3.54
N ALA A 64 2.63 4.93 3.97
CA ALA A 64 2.92 6.04 3.09
C ALA A 64 4.10 5.73 2.16
N VAL A 65 5.21 5.24 2.72
CA VAL A 65 6.40 4.84 1.96
C VAL A 65 6.06 3.72 0.97
N LEU A 66 5.35 2.68 1.43
CA LEU A 66 4.94 1.56 0.57
C LEU A 66 4.09 2.03 -0.61
N THR A 67 3.11 2.91 -0.35
CA THR A 67 2.22 3.47 -1.38
C THR A 67 2.99 4.38 -2.36
N LEU A 68 3.97 5.14 -1.89
CA LEU A 68 4.83 5.95 -2.75
C LEU A 68 5.75 5.10 -3.62
N LEU A 69 6.31 4.02 -3.09
CA LEU A 69 7.11 3.07 -3.89
C LEU A 69 6.25 2.43 -4.99
N PHE A 70 5.00 2.11 -4.68
CA PHE A 70 4.03 1.65 -5.67
C PHE A 70 3.77 2.72 -6.74
N ALA A 71 3.54 3.98 -6.34
CA ALA A 71 3.36 5.10 -7.27
C ALA A 71 4.57 5.28 -8.21
N VAL A 72 5.78 5.26 -7.66
CA VAL A 72 7.03 5.37 -8.43
C VAL A 72 7.15 4.21 -9.43
N SER A 73 6.83 2.98 -9.01
CA SER A 73 6.84 1.82 -9.90
C SER A 73 5.85 1.96 -11.04
N MET A 74 4.63 2.47 -10.77
CA MET A 74 3.65 2.78 -11.82
C MET A 74 4.15 3.86 -12.79
N ILE A 75 4.82 4.90 -12.29
CA ILE A 75 5.37 5.98 -13.14
C ILE A 75 6.44 5.44 -14.09
N ILE A 76 7.33 4.59 -13.59
CA ILE A 76 8.42 4.02 -14.39
C ILE A 76 7.88 3.12 -15.50
N SER A 77 6.88 2.29 -15.21
CA SER A 77 6.40 1.27 -16.16
C SER A 77 5.24 1.71 -17.05
N GLU A 78 4.26 2.45 -16.53
CA GLU A 78 3.06 2.87 -17.25
C GLU A 78 3.05 4.38 -17.57
N GLY A 79 4.02 5.14 -17.08
CA GLY A 79 4.16 6.58 -17.27
C GLY A 79 3.50 7.42 -16.18
N ILE A 80 3.75 8.72 -16.22
CA ILE A 80 3.43 9.64 -15.12
C ILE A 80 1.94 9.77 -14.77
N LEU A 81 1.05 9.50 -15.74
CA LEU A 81 -0.40 9.60 -15.55
C LEU A 81 -1.02 8.35 -14.93
N ALA A 82 -0.31 7.22 -14.91
CA ALA A 82 -0.82 5.95 -14.38
C ALA A 82 -1.26 6.03 -12.91
N PRO A 83 -0.43 6.52 -11.95
CA PRO A 83 -0.86 6.61 -10.55
C PRO A 83 -1.99 7.62 -10.30
N PHE A 84 -2.27 8.54 -11.22
CA PHE A 84 -3.39 9.49 -11.11
C PHE A 84 -4.74 8.86 -11.49
N LYS A 85 -4.74 7.74 -12.22
CA LYS A 85 -5.96 6.98 -12.53
C LYS A 85 -6.49 6.21 -11.32
N TYR A 86 -5.70 6.12 -10.26
CA TYR A 86 -5.99 5.40 -9.03
C TYR A 86 -5.80 6.34 -7.83
N PRO A 87 -6.44 6.07 -6.67
CA PRO A 87 -6.33 6.92 -5.48
C PRO A 87 -4.98 6.77 -4.73
N VAL A 88 -3.88 6.48 -5.42
CA VAL A 88 -2.57 6.17 -4.82
C VAL A 88 -2.02 7.35 -4.02
N PHE A 89 -2.02 8.55 -4.60
CA PHE A 89 -1.56 9.76 -3.90
C PHE A 89 -2.49 10.17 -2.76
N VAL A 90 -3.79 9.85 -2.84
CA VAL A 90 -4.74 10.10 -1.76
C VAL A 90 -4.39 9.22 -0.56
N PHE A 91 -4.11 7.93 -0.78
CA PHE A 91 -3.69 7.02 0.28
C PHE A 91 -2.34 7.40 0.89
N ALA A 92 -1.36 7.77 0.06
CA ALA A 92 -0.07 8.24 0.55
C ALA A 92 -0.21 9.52 1.39
N GLY A 93 -1.01 10.49 0.93
CA GLY A 93 -1.28 11.73 1.65
C GLY A 93 -2.01 11.50 2.97
N ALA A 94 -3.02 10.62 2.99
CA ALA A 94 -3.75 10.27 4.21
C ALA A 94 -2.84 9.57 5.24
N ALA A 95 -1.99 8.65 4.78
CA ALA A 95 -1.03 7.95 5.64
C ALA A 95 0.04 8.90 6.20
N LEU A 96 0.54 9.86 5.41
CA LEU A 96 1.45 10.90 5.89
C LEU A 96 0.77 11.83 6.90
N LEU A 97 -0.45 12.28 6.60
CA LEU A 97 -1.23 13.12 7.52
C LEU A 97 -1.43 12.41 8.86
N LEU A 98 -1.77 11.12 8.84
CA LEU A 98 -1.94 10.29 10.04
C LEU A 98 -0.62 10.11 10.83
N THR A 99 0.53 10.22 10.17
CA THR A 99 1.84 10.16 10.83
C THR A 99 2.11 11.42 11.67
N PHE A 100 1.69 12.58 11.17
CA PHE A 100 1.96 13.89 11.80
C PHE A 100 0.82 14.43 12.67
N THR A 101 -0.36 13.80 12.64
CA THR A 101 -1.47 14.19 13.49
C THR A 101 -1.25 13.73 14.95
N GLU A 102 -2.04 14.32 15.86
CA GLU A 102 -2.01 13.97 17.27
C GLU A 102 -2.48 12.53 17.48
N ASP A 103 -1.98 11.89 18.54
CA ASP A 103 -2.30 10.49 18.80
C ASP A 103 -3.82 10.31 18.95
N PRO A 104 -4.45 9.47 18.10
CA PRO A 104 -5.89 9.35 18.14
C PRO A 104 -6.31 8.76 19.49
N LYS A 105 -7.34 9.36 20.10
CA LYS A 105 -7.83 9.01 21.45
C LYS A 105 -8.24 7.54 21.61
N TRP A 106 -8.52 6.86 20.49
CA TRP A 106 -8.96 5.46 20.42
C TRP A 106 -7.84 4.49 20.00
N SER A 107 -6.60 4.96 19.91
CA SER A 107 -5.44 4.11 19.62
C SER A 107 -5.08 3.26 20.83
N ILE A 108 -4.65 2.02 20.60
CA ILE A 108 -4.05 1.19 21.68
C ILE A 108 -2.82 1.90 22.25
N ASP A 109 -2.09 2.65 21.43
CA ASP A 109 -0.91 3.43 21.83
C ASP A 109 -1.25 4.52 22.88
N SER A 110 -2.38 5.22 22.69
CA SER A 110 -2.81 6.28 23.63
C SER A 110 -3.35 5.69 24.94
N VAL A 111 -4.04 4.55 24.89
CA VAL A 111 -4.47 3.81 26.10
C VAL A 111 -3.29 3.24 26.90
N LEU A 112 -2.22 2.78 26.21
CA LEU A 112 -1.01 2.31 26.89
C LEU A 112 -0.18 3.45 27.50
N LYS A 113 -0.24 4.66 26.93
CA LYS A 113 0.50 5.83 27.41
C LYS A 113 -0.16 6.53 28.59
N ASP A 114 -1.47 6.34 28.77
CA ASP A 114 -2.26 6.86 29.89
C ASP A 114 -2.11 6.04 31.19
N LYS A 115 -1.50 4.85 31.11
CA LYS A 115 -1.11 4.03 32.28
C LYS A 115 0.32 4.29 32.73
#